data_AF-A0A836CD74-F1
#
_entry.id   AF-A0A836CD74-F1
#
_cell.length_a   1.000
_cell.length_b   1.000
_cell.length_c   1.000
_cell.angle_alpha   90.00
_cell.angle_beta   90.00
_cell.angle_gamma   90.00
#
_symmetry.space_group_name_H-M   'P 1'
#
loop_
_entity.id
_entity.type
_entity.pdbx_description
1 polymer ?
#
loop_
_entity_poly.entity_id
_entity_poly.type
_entity_poly.pdbx_seq_one_letter_code
_entity_poly.pdbx_strand_id
1 'polypeptide(L)'
;MPSIENACARCPYARLQDQRMQYERAIQERQTRGMLRAAFRQAVLESSRQMKRKYSYSAVSSAVSSTANIHANDSNMSKLKKLQKERLIVARLGFPEKAMEIDEMVQKIRDDLKTERAAEDERVLMVELERLQEAHAARAEALEQRIGEEEQQMRGKFCEEQRRLRKKHDSEFLDLVTAATKRAIGRSKSCSCTKKYLCTHNKTASYNTRRPKKDVIHYRRNASRLKHGGRLEEAKAWEEKAAELDARHLEQWREHVARSLAASAWGGSSSALDHLGERHQHELEQLEVGQSNRWRLMTMHHAVLRRNLGNTMAVEVKKVVFDYVQ
;
A
#
# COMPACT_ATOMS: atom_id res chain seq x y z
N MET A 1 19.10 -10.08 -40.27
CA MET A 1 18.28 -9.14 -39.46
C MET A 1 17.71 -9.88 -38.26
N PRO A 2 18.20 -9.67 -37.02
CA PRO A 2 17.62 -10.27 -35.82
C PRO A 2 16.30 -9.55 -35.45
N SER A 3 15.31 -10.30 -34.96
CA SER A 3 13.99 -9.77 -34.59
C SER A 3 14.02 -8.86 -33.35
N ILE A 4 13.16 -7.83 -33.36
CA ILE A 4 13.08 -6.77 -32.35
C ILE A 4 12.71 -7.31 -30.95
N GLU A 5 12.02 -8.45 -30.88
CA GLU A 5 11.61 -9.10 -29.63
C GLU A 5 12.81 -9.56 -28.77
N ASN A 6 13.95 -9.89 -29.38
CA ASN A 6 15.17 -10.27 -28.66
C ASN A 6 15.91 -9.09 -27.99
N ALA A 7 15.47 -7.84 -28.20
CA ALA A 7 16.08 -6.67 -27.57
C ALA A 7 15.66 -6.50 -26.09
N CYS A 8 14.46 -6.96 -25.70
CA CYS A 8 13.91 -6.73 -24.37
C CYS A 8 14.62 -7.57 -23.28
N ALA A 9 15.05 -8.79 -23.59
CA ALA A 9 15.74 -9.71 -22.68
C ALA A 9 17.16 -9.27 -22.24
N ARG A 10 17.66 -8.13 -22.75
CA ARG A 10 18.95 -7.52 -22.37
C ARG A 10 18.79 -6.28 -21.48
N CYS A 11 17.58 -5.93 -21.05
CA CYS A 11 17.35 -4.87 -20.07
C CYS A 11 17.93 -5.24 -18.68
N PRO A 12 18.87 -4.45 -18.11
CA PRO A 12 19.41 -4.71 -16.76
C PRO A 12 18.35 -4.63 -15.66
N TYR A 13 17.32 -3.79 -15.85
CA TYR A 13 16.23 -3.62 -14.90
C TYR A 13 15.36 -4.88 -14.79
N ALA A 14 15.11 -5.57 -15.92
CA ALA A 14 14.36 -6.83 -15.94
C ALA A 14 15.10 -7.94 -15.18
N ARG A 15 16.44 -8.02 -15.31
CA ARG A 15 17.24 -9.06 -14.63
C ARG A 15 17.40 -8.83 -13.13
N LEU A 16 17.49 -7.57 -12.70
CA LEU A 16 17.36 -7.20 -11.29
C LEU A 16 15.97 -7.48 -10.74
N GLN A 17 14.91 -7.25 -11.53
CA GLN A 17 13.54 -7.62 -11.16
C GLN A 17 13.35 -9.13 -11.06
N ASP A 18 13.93 -9.93 -11.95
CA ASP A 18 13.90 -11.40 -11.87
C ASP A 18 14.66 -11.92 -10.64
N GLN A 19 15.86 -11.41 -10.35
CA GLN A 19 16.60 -11.77 -9.13
C GLN A 19 15.89 -11.32 -7.85
N ARG A 20 15.24 -10.15 -7.89
CA ARG A 20 14.37 -9.67 -6.82
C ARG A 20 13.15 -10.59 -6.64
N MET A 21 12.47 -10.97 -7.72
CA MET A 21 11.36 -11.93 -7.66
C MET A 21 11.82 -13.30 -7.17
N GLN A 22 13.02 -13.76 -7.53
CA GLN A 22 13.59 -15.02 -7.03
C GLN A 22 13.95 -14.93 -5.54
N TYR A 23 14.45 -13.81 -5.05
CA TYR A 23 14.71 -13.59 -3.62
C TYR A 23 13.39 -13.44 -2.82
N GLU A 24 12.42 -12.68 -3.34
CA GLU A 24 11.09 -12.51 -2.74
C GLU A 24 10.31 -13.83 -2.72
N ARG A 25 10.38 -14.65 -3.79
CA ARG A 25 9.86 -16.03 -3.80
C ARG A 25 10.62 -16.95 -2.85
N ALA A 26 11.95 -16.95 -2.82
CA ALA A 26 12.72 -17.82 -1.94
C ALA A 26 12.43 -17.58 -0.45
N ILE A 27 12.12 -16.32 -0.07
CA ILE A 27 11.63 -15.97 1.26
C ILE A 27 10.19 -16.49 1.49
N GLN A 28 9.27 -16.29 0.54
CA GLN A 28 7.90 -16.81 0.64
C GLN A 28 7.81 -18.35 0.62
N GLU A 29 8.71 -19.02 -0.09
CA GLU A 29 8.73 -20.48 -0.30
C GLU A 29 9.61 -21.25 0.71
N ARG A 30 10.15 -20.58 1.74
CA ARG A 30 11.06 -21.16 2.77
C ARG A 30 12.28 -21.90 2.18
N GLN A 31 12.80 -21.47 1.04
CA GLN A 31 13.87 -22.19 0.34
C GLN A 31 15.25 -21.98 0.97
N THR A 32 16.14 -22.96 0.76
CA THR A 32 17.33 -23.13 1.60
C THR A 32 18.38 -22.00 1.45
N ARG A 33 19.07 -21.70 2.57
CA ARG A 33 20.15 -20.69 2.74
C ARG A 33 21.15 -20.56 1.57
N GLY A 34 21.37 -21.61 0.79
CA GLY A 34 22.28 -21.59 -0.36
C GLY A 34 21.84 -20.65 -1.48
N MET A 35 20.54 -20.57 -1.78
CA MET A 35 20.04 -19.79 -2.93
C MET A 35 20.01 -18.28 -2.65
N LEU A 36 19.66 -17.88 -1.43
CA LEU A 36 19.72 -16.47 -0.99
C LEU A 36 21.14 -15.89 -1.14
N ARG A 37 22.18 -16.72 -0.89
CA ARG A 37 23.60 -16.34 -1.05
C ARG A 37 24.04 -16.22 -2.51
N ALA A 38 23.45 -17.02 -3.40
CA ALA A 38 23.70 -16.95 -4.84
C ALA A 38 23.03 -15.72 -5.47
N ALA A 39 21.74 -15.51 -5.21
CA ALA A 39 20.98 -14.35 -5.69
C ALA A 39 21.65 -13.02 -5.28
N PHE A 40 22.11 -12.93 -4.03
CA PHE A 40 22.75 -11.72 -3.53
C PHE A 40 24.07 -11.38 -4.24
N ARG A 41 24.91 -12.38 -4.58
CA ARG A 41 26.14 -12.15 -5.37
C ARG A 41 25.86 -11.45 -6.70
N GLN A 42 24.71 -11.72 -7.28
CA GLN A 42 24.33 -11.29 -8.62
C GLN A 42 23.72 -9.87 -8.58
N ALA A 43 22.88 -9.57 -7.59
CA ALA A 43 22.26 -8.25 -7.40
C ALA A 43 23.28 -7.10 -7.25
N VAL A 44 24.41 -7.35 -6.57
CA VAL A 44 25.49 -6.35 -6.39
C VAL A 44 26.10 -5.89 -7.72
N LEU A 45 26.21 -6.79 -8.70
CA LEU A 45 26.82 -6.49 -10.00
C LEU A 45 25.92 -5.59 -10.85
N GLU A 46 24.61 -5.86 -10.85
CA GLU A 46 23.66 -5.20 -11.74
C GLU A 46 23.18 -3.85 -11.19
N SER A 47 23.09 -3.70 -9.85
CA SER A 47 22.69 -2.44 -9.19
C SER A 47 23.62 -1.26 -9.51
N SER A 48 24.85 -1.53 -9.99
CA SER A 48 25.80 -0.52 -10.45
C SER A 48 25.35 0.30 -11.68
N ARG A 49 24.28 -0.09 -12.37
CA ARG A 49 24.04 0.36 -13.76
C ARG A 49 22.93 1.38 -13.99
N GLN A 50 21.91 1.50 -13.12
CA GLN A 50 20.68 2.22 -13.50
C GLN A 50 20.03 3.03 -12.36
N MET A 51 20.12 4.36 -12.48
CA MET A 51 19.23 5.31 -11.80
C MET A 51 18.75 6.39 -12.78
N LYS A 52 17.43 6.54 -12.90
CA LYS A 52 16.69 7.83 -12.82
C LYS A 52 15.18 7.59 -12.78
N ARG A 53 14.44 8.54 -12.20
CA ARG A 53 12.99 8.52 -11.94
C ARG A 53 12.29 9.64 -12.73
N LYS A 54 10.94 9.63 -12.76
CA LYS A 54 10.11 10.80 -12.37
C LYS A 54 8.63 10.43 -12.13
N TYR A 55 7.92 11.34 -11.44
CA TYR A 55 6.48 11.31 -11.05
C TYR A 55 5.62 11.95 -12.19
N SER A 56 4.28 12.07 -12.20
CA SER A 56 3.23 12.59 -11.26
C SER A 56 1.84 12.56 -11.99
N TYR A 57 0.66 13.03 -11.54
CA TYR A 57 -0.12 13.01 -10.27
C TYR A 57 -1.53 13.70 -10.49
N SER A 58 -2.69 13.10 -10.12
CA SER A 58 -4.08 13.66 -9.92
C SER A 58 -4.76 14.57 -11.03
N ALA A 59 -6.05 14.98 -11.06
CA ALA A 59 -7.23 15.00 -10.14
C ALA A 59 -8.58 15.12 -10.97
N VAL A 60 -9.80 14.73 -10.53
CA VAL A 60 -10.91 15.44 -9.76
C VAL A 60 -11.61 16.64 -10.49
N SER A 61 -12.95 16.90 -10.50
CA SER A 61 -14.23 16.12 -10.36
C SER A 61 -15.51 17.01 -10.56
N SER A 62 -16.74 16.42 -10.59
CA SER A 62 -18.08 16.91 -10.10
C SER A 62 -19.10 17.81 -10.88
N ALA A 63 -20.41 17.66 -10.51
CA ALA A 63 -21.58 18.60 -10.48
C ALA A 63 -22.59 18.71 -11.70
N VAL A 64 -23.91 19.09 -11.66
CA VAL A 64 -25.01 19.26 -10.64
C VAL A 64 -26.43 19.56 -11.30
N SER A 65 -27.57 19.30 -10.61
CA SER A 65 -28.96 19.94 -10.64
C SER A 65 -30.15 19.67 -11.65
N SER A 66 -31.31 19.22 -11.07
CA SER A 66 -32.65 19.90 -10.84
C SER A 66 -33.70 20.30 -11.93
N THR A 67 -35.02 20.22 -11.56
CA THR A 67 -36.32 20.86 -12.05
C THR A 67 -37.47 19.87 -12.46
N ALA A 68 -38.81 20.15 -12.50
CA ALA A 68 -39.77 21.09 -11.82
C ALA A 68 -41.30 20.80 -12.17
N ASN A 69 -42.26 21.57 -11.60
CA ASN A 69 -43.66 21.93 -12.06
C ASN A 69 -45.00 21.25 -11.58
N ILE A 70 -45.82 22.04 -10.84
CA ILE A 70 -47.20 22.59 -11.09
C ILE A 70 -48.35 21.74 -11.74
N HIS A 71 -49.55 21.71 -11.10
CA HIS A 71 -50.87 22.13 -11.67
C HIS A 71 -52.00 22.24 -10.61
N ALA A 72 -53.17 22.80 -10.97
CA ALA A 72 -54.32 23.10 -10.09
C ALA A 72 -55.68 22.78 -10.76
N ASN A 73 -56.73 22.50 -9.98
CA ASN A 73 -58.08 22.16 -10.47
C ASN A 73 -59.22 22.70 -9.57
N ASP A 74 -60.43 22.83 -10.15
CA ASP A 74 -61.64 23.38 -9.52
C ASP A 74 -62.17 22.51 -8.35
N SER A 75 -62.41 23.12 -7.19
CA SER A 75 -62.67 22.38 -5.94
C SER A 75 -64.15 22.19 -5.57
N ASN A 76 -64.49 20.99 -5.10
CA ASN A 76 -65.79 20.64 -4.52
C ASN A 76 -66.21 21.53 -3.33
N MET A 77 -65.27 22.21 -2.66
CA MET A 77 -65.55 23.25 -1.67
C MET A 77 -66.39 24.43 -2.20
N SER A 78 -66.32 24.70 -3.51
CA SER A 78 -67.16 25.71 -4.17
C SER A 78 -68.63 25.28 -4.25
N LYS A 79 -68.88 23.99 -4.49
CA LYS A 79 -70.23 23.39 -4.53
C LYS A 79 -70.86 23.35 -3.13
N LEU A 80 -70.08 22.93 -2.12
CA LEU A 80 -70.52 22.90 -0.70
C LEU A 80 -71.01 24.28 -0.23
N LYS A 81 -70.29 25.36 -0.56
CA LYS A 81 -70.66 26.75 -0.19
C LYS A 81 -71.92 27.27 -0.90
N LYS A 82 -72.34 26.67 -2.02
CA LYS A 82 -73.60 27.00 -2.71
C LYS A 82 -74.78 26.28 -2.05
N LEU A 83 -74.67 24.96 -1.86
CA LEU A 83 -75.70 24.14 -1.20
C LEU A 83 -76.00 24.60 0.24
N GLN A 84 -75.00 25.05 1.00
CA GLN A 84 -75.22 25.63 2.33
C GLN A 84 -76.04 26.94 2.31
N LYS A 85 -75.94 27.74 1.24
CA LYS A 85 -76.76 28.94 1.05
C LYS A 85 -78.18 28.58 0.61
N GLU A 86 -78.31 27.61 -0.29
CA GLU A 86 -79.60 27.10 -0.77
C GLU A 86 -80.39 26.47 0.38
N ARG A 87 -79.77 25.64 1.23
CA ARG A 87 -80.33 25.13 2.49
C ARG A 87 -80.94 26.24 3.34
N LEU A 88 -80.19 27.33 3.55
CA LEU A 88 -80.60 28.46 4.39
C LEU A 88 -81.80 29.21 3.81
N ILE A 89 -81.94 29.23 2.48
CA ILE A 89 -83.08 29.84 1.78
C ILE A 89 -84.30 28.91 1.86
N VAL A 90 -84.14 27.61 1.56
CA VAL A 90 -85.23 26.62 1.57
C VAL A 90 -85.83 26.44 2.96
N ALA A 91 -85.00 26.42 4.01
CA ALA A 91 -85.46 26.37 5.40
C ALA A 91 -86.27 27.62 5.81
N ARG A 92 -85.90 28.81 5.33
CA ARG A 92 -86.65 30.06 5.56
C ARG A 92 -87.98 30.13 4.79
N LEU A 93 -88.11 29.38 3.70
CA LEU A 93 -89.31 29.28 2.89
C LEU A 93 -90.30 28.21 3.40
N GLY A 94 -89.98 27.47 4.46
CA GLY A 94 -90.91 26.55 5.13
C GLY A 94 -91.04 25.18 4.46
N PHE A 95 -90.06 24.72 3.69
CA PHE A 95 -90.06 23.39 3.06
C PHE A 95 -89.10 22.42 3.79
N PRO A 96 -89.54 21.72 4.86
CA PRO A 96 -88.67 20.87 5.67
C PRO A 96 -88.12 19.65 4.91
N GLU A 97 -88.94 19.02 4.07
CA GLU A 97 -88.56 17.83 3.28
C GLU A 97 -87.39 18.13 2.33
N LYS A 98 -87.50 19.22 1.56
CA LYS A 98 -86.42 19.69 0.66
C LYS A 98 -85.17 20.15 1.42
N ALA A 99 -85.31 20.64 2.65
CA ALA A 99 -84.17 20.96 3.48
C ALA A 99 -83.41 19.70 3.95
N MET A 100 -84.12 18.60 4.24
CA MET A 100 -83.52 17.30 4.55
C MET A 100 -82.79 16.70 3.34
N GLU A 101 -83.37 16.76 2.14
CA GLU A 101 -82.70 16.32 0.90
C GLU A 101 -81.37 17.07 0.67
N ILE A 102 -81.37 18.39 0.92
CA ILE A 102 -80.14 19.20 0.83
C ILE A 102 -79.13 18.82 1.92
N ASP A 103 -79.58 18.50 3.14
CA ASP A 103 -78.67 18.04 4.21
C ASP A 103 -78.04 16.67 3.91
N GLU A 104 -78.77 15.74 3.28
CA GLU A 104 -78.18 14.49 2.78
C GLU A 104 -77.13 14.75 1.68
N MET A 105 -77.41 15.66 0.74
CA MET A 105 -76.45 16.04 -0.31
C MET A 105 -75.21 16.73 0.28
N VAL A 106 -75.39 17.61 1.27
CA VAL A 106 -74.28 18.24 2.00
C VAL A 106 -73.46 17.20 2.77
N GLN A 107 -74.08 16.18 3.35
CA GLN A 107 -73.37 15.12 4.05
C GLN A 107 -72.59 14.21 3.09
N LYS A 108 -73.19 13.79 1.96
CA LYS A 108 -72.49 13.07 0.89
C LYS A 108 -71.25 13.84 0.42
N ILE A 109 -71.40 15.12 0.08
CA ILE A 109 -70.27 15.97 -0.37
C ILE A 109 -69.21 16.17 0.73
N ARG A 110 -69.58 16.18 2.02
CA ARG A 110 -68.60 16.20 3.11
C ARG A 110 -67.79 14.92 3.21
N ASP A 111 -68.43 13.78 3.01
CA ASP A 111 -67.77 12.48 3.10
C ASP A 111 -66.93 12.21 1.83
N ASP A 112 -67.39 12.64 0.66
CA ASP A 112 -66.59 12.73 -0.58
C ASP A 112 -65.37 13.67 -0.40
N LEU A 113 -65.53 14.84 0.21
CA LEU A 113 -64.42 15.76 0.50
C LEU A 113 -63.42 15.17 1.52
N LYS A 114 -63.86 14.29 2.43
CA LYS A 114 -62.94 13.57 3.34
C LYS A 114 -62.14 12.50 2.61
N THR A 115 -62.77 11.73 1.71
CA THR A 115 -62.08 10.68 0.95
C THR A 115 -61.14 11.29 -0.09
N GLU A 116 -61.55 12.36 -0.79
CA GLU A 116 -60.67 13.14 -1.67
C GLU A 116 -59.47 13.70 -0.91
N ARG A 117 -59.69 14.26 0.28
CA ARG A 117 -58.61 14.80 1.12
C ARG A 117 -57.67 13.70 1.61
N ALA A 118 -58.19 12.58 2.12
CA ALA A 118 -57.37 11.46 2.57
C ALA A 118 -56.52 10.87 1.42
N ALA A 119 -57.08 10.77 0.21
CA ALA A 119 -56.35 10.32 -0.97
C ALA A 119 -55.29 11.32 -1.44
N GLU A 120 -55.49 12.62 -1.24
CA GLU A 120 -54.48 13.64 -1.54
C GLU A 120 -53.38 13.67 -0.46
N ASP A 121 -53.74 13.58 0.82
CA ASP A 121 -52.80 13.47 1.93
C ASP A 121 -51.92 12.20 1.78
N GLU A 122 -52.48 11.07 1.32
CA GLU A 122 -51.75 9.85 0.96
C GLU A 122 -50.78 10.06 -0.23
N ARG A 123 -51.20 10.77 -1.28
CA ARG A 123 -50.31 11.11 -2.42
C ARG A 123 -49.15 11.99 -1.99
N VAL A 124 -49.40 13.02 -1.17
CA VAL A 124 -48.35 13.91 -0.68
C VAL A 124 -47.35 13.13 0.18
N LEU A 125 -47.84 12.27 1.09
CA LEU A 125 -47.01 11.38 1.89
C LEU A 125 -46.13 10.47 1.00
N MET A 126 -46.69 9.88 -0.06
CA MET A 126 -45.91 9.04 -0.99
C MET A 126 -44.80 9.83 -1.69
N VAL A 127 -45.08 11.04 -2.19
CA VAL A 127 -44.07 11.91 -2.83
C VAL A 127 -42.98 12.35 -1.84
N GLU A 128 -43.33 12.58 -0.57
CA GLU A 128 -42.34 12.89 0.47
C GLU A 128 -41.48 11.67 0.84
N LEU A 129 -42.07 10.47 0.92
CA LEU A 129 -41.34 9.23 1.15
C LEU A 129 -40.40 8.89 -0.02
N GLU A 130 -40.79 9.13 -1.28
CA GLU A 130 -39.92 8.97 -2.45
C GLU A 130 -38.72 9.92 -2.40
N ARG A 131 -38.94 11.23 -2.18
CA ARG A 131 -37.86 12.21 -2.00
C ARG A 131 -36.94 11.88 -0.83
N LEU A 132 -37.50 11.36 0.25
CA LEU A 132 -36.74 10.92 1.42
C LEU A 132 -35.88 9.70 1.05
N GLN A 133 -36.41 8.72 0.30
CA GLN A 133 -35.66 7.57 -0.19
C GLN A 133 -34.50 7.98 -1.12
N GLU A 134 -34.70 8.95 -2.03
CA GLU A 134 -33.62 9.50 -2.87
C GLU A 134 -32.51 10.14 -2.02
N ALA A 135 -32.88 10.99 -1.06
CA ALA A 135 -31.92 11.62 -0.14
C ALA A 135 -31.21 10.60 0.78
N HIS A 136 -31.89 9.50 1.10
CA HIS A 136 -31.32 8.38 1.87
C HIS A 136 -30.31 7.60 1.04
N ALA A 137 -30.64 7.28 -0.22
CA ALA A 137 -29.75 6.61 -1.16
C ALA A 137 -28.49 7.45 -1.41
N ALA A 138 -28.62 8.76 -1.66
CA ALA A 138 -27.49 9.65 -1.87
C ALA A 138 -26.56 9.74 -0.64
N ARG A 139 -27.11 9.76 0.59
CA ARG A 139 -26.32 9.73 1.82
C ARG A 139 -25.62 8.38 2.04
N ALA A 140 -26.27 7.27 1.68
CA ALA A 140 -25.67 5.94 1.74
C ALA A 140 -24.52 5.80 0.73
N GLU A 141 -24.70 6.26 -0.50
CA GLU A 141 -23.65 6.25 -1.52
C GLU A 141 -22.45 7.10 -1.08
N ALA A 142 -22.68 8.32 -0.59
CA ALA A 142 -21.60 9.19 -0.09
C ALA A 142 -20.83 8.56 1.09
N LEU A 143 -21.52 7.80 1.96
CA LEU A 143 -20.86 7.05 3.04
C LEU A 143 -20.00 5.90 2.49
N GLU A 144 -20.51 5.12 1.54
CA GLU A 144 -19.76 4.01 0.92
C GLU A 144 -18.56 4.51 0.10
N GLN A 145 -18.70 5.62 -0.62
CA GLN A 145 -17.59 6.28 -1.32
C GLN A 145 -16.47 6.67 -0.33
N ARG A 146 -16.83 7.34 0.78
CA ARG A 146 -15.87 7.70 1.84
C ARG A 146 -15.22 6.49 2.50
N ILE A 147 -15.98 5.42 2.77
CA ILE A 147 -15.44 4.14 3.27
C ILE A 147 -14.42 3.57 2.29
N GLY A 148 -14.73 3.58 0.99
CA GLY A 148 -13.82 3.15 -0.08
C GLY A 148 -12.54 3.98 -0.16
N GLU A 149 -12.62 5.30 0.01
CA GLU A 149 -11.45 6.19 0.09
C GLU A 149 -10.57 5.88 1.32
N GLU A 150 -11.18 5.67 2.48
CA GLU A 150 -10.47 5.30 3.72
C GLU A 150 -9.77 3.93 3.56
N GLU A 151 -10.43 2.93 2.96
CA GLU A 151 -9.83 1.64 2.62
C GLU A 151 -8.64 1.78 1.65
N GLN A 152 -8.80 2.53 0.57
CA GLN A 152 -7.74 2.75 -0.42
C GLN A 152 -6.54 3.48 0.20
N GLN A 153 -6.79 4.49 1.03
CA GLN A 153 -5.75 5.23 1.73
C GLN A 153 -4.98 4.32 2.71
N MET A 154 -5.68 3.43 3.43
CA MET A 154 -5.05 2.44 4.32
C MET A 154 -4.19 1.43 3.56
N ARG A 155 -4.69 0.88 2.45
CA ARG A 155 -3.90 -0.02 1.57
C ARG A 155 -2.68 0.70 0.98
N GLY A 156 -2.84 1.94 0.54
CA GLY A 156 -1.75 2.79 0.03
C GLY A 156 -0.65 2.99 1.08
N LYS A 157 -1.03 3.44 2.29
CA LYS A 157 -0.12 3.60 3.44
C LYS A 157 0.63 2.30 3.77
N PHE A 158 -0.06 1.15 3.78
CA PHE A 158 0.59 -0.14 4.02
C PHE A 158 1.62 -0.49 2.94
N CYS A 159 1.28 -0.33 1.66
CA CYS A 159 2.22 -0.55 0.55
C CYS A 159 3.44 0.39 0.62
N GLU A 160 3.27 1.63 1.09
CA GLU A 160 4.37 2.57 1.31
C GLU A 160 5.25 2.20 2.51
N GLU A 161 4.66 1.85 3.65
CA GLU A 161 5.38 1.36 4.84
C GLU A 161 6.17 0.09 4.48
N GLN A 162 5.55 -0.90 3.83
CA GLN A 162 6.21 -2.15 3.43
C GLN A 162 7.34 -1.90 2.41
N ARG A 163 7.15 -0.99 1.44
CA ARG A 163 8.19 -0.58 0.49
C ARG A 163 9.35 0.16 1.17
N ARG A 164 9.07 0.97 2.20
CA ARG A 164 10.09 1.66 3.00
C ARG A 164 10.89 0.66 3.83
N LEU A 165 10.22 -0.33 4.43
CA LEU A 165 10.84 -1.38 5.23
C LEU A 165 11.75 -2.28 4.38
N ARG A 166 11.28 -2.76 3.22
CA ARG A 166 12.11 -3.53 2.28
C ARG A 166 13.36 -2.76 1.84
N LYS A 167 13.26 -1.46 1.52
CA LYS A 167 14.42 -0.62 1.20
C LYS A 167 15.42 -0.46 2.34
N LYS A 168 14.94 -0.41 3.59
CA LYS A 168 15.81 -0.43 4.78
C LYS A 168 16.54 -1.77 4.85
N HIS A 169 15.82 -2.88 4.70
CA HIS A 169 16.40 -4.24 4.69
C HIS A 169 17.46 -4.41 3.59
N ASP A 170 17.17 -3.96 2.37
CA ASP A 170 18.12 -3.92 1.25
C ASP A 170 19.41 -3.14 1.62
N SER A 171 19.26 -1.96 2.23
CA SER A 171 20.40 -1.11 2.60
C SER A 171 21.28 -1.74 3.69
N GLU A 172 20.67 -2.31 4.73
CA GLU A 172 21.40 -2.98 5.82
C GLU A 172 22.15 -4.22 5.30
N PHE A 173 21.55 -4.94 4.35
CA PHE A 173 22.17 -6.10 3.71
C PHE A 173 23.36 -5.71 2.82
N LEU A 174 23.21 -4.66 2.01
CA LEU A 174 24.29 -4.09 1.20
C LEU A 174 25.42 -3.54 2.08
N ASP A 175 25.13 -2.98 3.25
CA ASP A 175 26.13 -2.52 4.22
C ASP A 175 26.87 -3.67 4.88
N LEU A 176 26.17 -4.73 5.32
CA LEU A 176 26.79 -5.97 5.84
C LEU A 176 27.79 -6.54 4.84
N VAL A 177 27.42 -6.55 3.56
CA VAL A 177 28.27 -7.05 2.47
C VAL A 177 29.39 -6.09 2.14
N THR A 178 29.14 -4.78 2.14
CA THR A 178 30.20 -3.80 1.92
C THR A 178 31.25 -3.87 3.03
N ALA A 179 30.83 -4.08 4.28
CA ALA A 179 31.72 -4.34 5.41
C ALA A 179 32.50 -5.66 5.26
N ALA A 180 31.81 -6.75 4.87
CA ALA A 180 32.42 -8.03 4.54
C ALA A 180 33.51 -7.92 3.44
N THR A 181 33.19 -7.27 2.32
CA THR A 181 34.09 -7.07 1.19
C THR A 181 35.29 -6.19 1.56
N LYS A 182 35.09 -5.15 2.38
CA LYS A 182 36.19 -4.34 2.94
C LYS A 182 37.14 -5.18 3.80
N ARG A 183 36.62 -6.09 4.64
CA ARG A 183 37.44 -7.06 5.42
C ARG A 183 38.18 -8.02 4.48
N ALA A 184 37.49 -8.62 3.51
CA ALA A 184 38.05 -9.61 2.58
C ALA A 184 39.19 -9.04 1.72
N ILE A 185 39.00 -7.84 1.14
CA ILE A 185 40.00 -7.17 0.30
C ILE A 185 41.11 -6.53 1.15
N GLY A 186 40.83 -6.25 2.43
CA GLY A 186 41.79 -5.62 3.34
C GLY A 186 42.09 -4.16 3.00
N ARG A 187 41.18 -3.46 2.32
CA ARG A 187 41.32 -2.01 2.07
C ARG A 187 41.14 -1.24 3.37
N SER A 188 42.28 -0.93 3.99
CA SER A 188 42.43 -0.09 5.17
C SER A 188 41.97 1.35 4.90
N LYS A 189 41.68 2.13 5.96
CA LYS A 189 41.52 3.60 5.81
C LYS A 189 42.78 4.17 5.14
N SER A 190 42.64 5.21 4.32
CA SER A 190 43.73 5.84 3.59
C SER A 190 44.70 6.57 4.54
N CYS A 191 45.65 5.87 5.15
CA CYS A 191 46.82 6.54 5.72
C CYS A 191 47.74 7.02 4.58
N SER A 192 48.32 8.20 4.76
CA SER A 192 49.47 8.74 4.01
C SER A 192 50.76 7.93 4.20
N CYS A 193 50.77 6.98 5.13
CA CYS A 193 51.85 6.06 5.46
C CYS A 193 52.39 5.29 4.23
N THR A 194 53.69 5.40 3.95
CA THR A 194 54.39 4.74 2.82
C THR A 194 54.25 3.21 2.83
N LYS A 195 54.25 2.57 4.00
CA LYS A 195 54.03 1.11 4.16
C LYS A 195 52.69 0.83 4.84
N LYS A 196 51.59 0.96 4.08
CA LYS A 196 50.19 0.82 4.57
C LYS A 196 49.93 -0.46 5.37
N TYR A 197 50.63 -1.56 5.07
CA TYR A 197 50.52 -2.86 5.74
C TYR A 197 51.29 -2.97 7.07
N LEU A 198 52.12 -1.97 7.42
CA LEU A 198 52.82 -1.83 8.72
C LEU A 198 52.28 -0.65 9.55
N CYS A 199 51.24 0.03 9.07
CA CYS A 199 50.69 1.25 9.66
C CYS A 199 49.96 0.98 10.99
N THR A 200 50.53 1.46 12.10
CA THR A 200 49.92 1.43 13.44
C THR A 200 48.65 2.26 13.57
N HIS A 201 48.42 3.27 12.72
CA HIS A 201 47.15 4.01 12.66
C HIS A 201 45.98 3.19 12.07
N ASN A 202 46.23 1.95 11.65
CA ASN A 202 45.26 1.04 11.04
C ASN A 202 45.21 -0.30 11.82
N LYS A 203 45.15 -0.25 13.16
CA LYS A 203 45.10 -1.44 14.03
C LYS A 203 44.04 -2.47 13.60
N THR A 204 42.83 -2.03 13.27
CA THR A 204 41.74 -2.87 12.77
C THR A 204 42.00 -3.50 11.40
N ALA A 205 42.85 -2.88 10.58
CA ALA A 205 43.35 -3.50 9.37
C ALA A 205 44.43 -4.54 9.72
N SER A 206 45.45 -4.16 10.49
CA SER A 206 46.66 -4.97 10.74
C SER A 206 46.43 -6.41 11.26
N TYR A 207 45.30 -6.66 11.94
CA TYR A 207 44.93 -7.97 12.48
C TYR A 207 44.07 -8.83 11.52
N ASN A 208 43.24 -8.22 10.66
CA ASN A 208 42.25 -8.91 9.81
C ASN A 208 42.46 -8.71 8.30
N THR A 209 43.45 -7.91 7.86
CA THR A 209 43.82 -7.81 6.44
C THR A 209 44.64 -9.03 6.02
N ARG A 210 44.32 -9.58 4.84
CA ARG A 210 45.13 -10.57 4.12
C ARG A 210 46.63 -10.19 4.14
N ARG A 211 47.46 -11.05 4.72
CA ARG A 211 48.93 -10.97 4.58
C ARG A 211 49.38 -11.94 3.47
N PRO A 212 50.32 -11.56 2.58
CA PRO A 212 50.93 -12.51 1.66
C PRO A 212 51.58 -13.67 2.43
N LYS A 213 51.41 -14.91 1.97
CA LYS A 213 52.08 -16.07 2.60
C LYS A 213 53.60 -15.95 2.48
N LYS A 214 54.34 -16.62 3.38
CA LYS A 214 55.81 -16.62 3.43
C LYS A 214 56.43 -16.92 2.06
N ASP A 215 55.84 -17.85 1.32
CA ASP A 215 56.31 -18.26 -0.02
C ASP A 215 56.27 -17.09 -1.01
N VAL A 216 55.14 -16.37 -1.11
CA VAL A 216 55.00 -15.20 -2.00
C VAL A 216 56.04 -14.11 -1.64
N ILE A 217 56.33 -13.93 -0.36
CA ILE A 217 57.37 -13.01 0.12
C ILE A 217 58.77 -13.50 -0.31
N HIS A 218 59.02 -14.81 -0.25
CA HIS A 218 60.27 -15.43 -0.68
C HIS A 218 60.47 -15.32 -2.21
N TYR A 219 59.47 -15.66 -3.02
CA TYR A 219 59.52 -15.51 -4.48
C TYR A 219 59.80 -14.05 -4.89
N ARG A 220 59.12 -13.06 -4.29
CA ARG A 220 59.37 -11.62 -4.54
C ARG A 220 60.76 -11.16 -4.11
N ARG A 221 61.29 -11.67 -2.98
CA ARG A 221 62.67 -11.37 -2.54
C ARG A 221 63.71 -11.97 -3.48
N ASN A 222 63.50 -13.18 -3.99
CA ASN A 222 64.38 -13.82 -4.95
C ASN A 222 64.37 -13.10 -6.30
N ALA A 223 63.19 -12.74 -6.82
CA ALA A 223 63.10 -11.88 -8.02
C ALA A 223 63.86 -10.56 -7.84
N SER A 224 63.68 -9.88 -6.70
CA SER A 224 64.39 -8.63 -6.40
C SER A 224 65.91 -8.82 -6.39
N ARG A 225 66.41 -9.92 -5.80
CA ARG A 225 67.84 -10.29 -5.82
C ARG A 225 68.35 -10.57 -7.23
N LEU A 226 67.62 -11.35 -8.04
CA LEU A 226 67.98 -11.66 -9.42
C LEU A 226 68.02 -10.40 -10.30
N LYS A 227 67.09 -9.47 -10.07
CA LYS A 227 67.05 -8.15 -10.73
C LYS A 227 68.25 -7.26 -10.36
N HIS A 228 68.71 -7.31 -9.11
CA HIS A 228 69.95 -6.64 -8.68
C HIS A 228 71.21 -7.34 -9.25
N GLY A 229 71.17 -8.66 -9.45
CA GLY A 229 72.22 -9.43 -10.10
C GLY A 229 72.16 -9.48 -11.63
N GLY A 230 71.39 -8.61 -12.29
CA GLY A 230 71.30 -8.49 -13.75
C GLY A 230 70.53 -9.60 -14.49
N ARG A 231 70.03 -10.64 -13.79
CA ARG A 231 69.32 -11.78 -14.39
C ARG A 231 67.82 -11.46 -14.58
N LEU A 232 67.54 -10.57 -15.53
CA LEU A 232 66.21 -9.96 -15.71
C LEU A 232 65.10 -10.95 -16.11
N GLU A 233 65.35 -11.87 -17.06
CA GLU A 233 64.31 -12.83 -17.50
C GLU A 233 63.94 -13.81 -16.39
N GLU A 234 64.92 -14.27 -15.61
CA GLU A 234 64.64 -15.08 -14.42
C GLU A 234 63.89 -14.26 -13.37
N ALA A 235 64.29 -13.01 -13.12
CA ALA A 235 63.55 -12.14 -12.20
C ALA A 235 62.07 -12.00 -12.60
N LYS A 236 61.74 -11.88 -13.89
CA LYS A 236 60.35 -11.90 -14.40
C LYS A 236 59.65 -13.22 -14.07
N ALA A 237 60.25 -14.38 -14.39
CA ALA A 237 59.66 -15.68 -14.10
C ALA A 237 59.40 -15.89 -12.59
N TRP A 238 60.27 -15.38 -11.72
CA TRP A 238 60.07 -15.37 -10.26
C TRP A 238 58.99 -14.35 -9.82
N GLU A 239 58.81 -13.20 -10.49
CA GLU A 239 57.70 -12.26 -10.26
C GLU A 239 56.35 -12.84 -10.71
N GLU A 240 56.28 -13.47 -11.88
CA GLU A 240 55.07 -14.12 -12.41
C GLU A 240 54.62 -15.27 -11.50
N LYS A 241 55.54 -16.16 -11.12
CA LYS A 241 55.27 -17.25 -10.16
C LYS A 241 54.84 -16.72 -8.78
N ALA A 242 55.39 -15.58 -8.34
CA ALA A 242 54.90 -14.91 -7.13
C ALA A 242 53.49 -14.35 -7.30
N ALA A 243 53.17 -13.76 -8.46
CA ALA A 243 51.86 -13.18 -8.76
C ALA A 243 50.78 -14.26 -8.85
N GLU A 244 51.07 -15.38 -9.51
CA GLU A 244 50.15 -16.52 -9.61
C GLU A 244 49.82 -17.11 -8.23
N LEU A 245 50.84 -17.35 -7.40
CA LEU A 245 50.65 -17.80 -6.01
C LEU A 245 49.90 -16.77 -5.16
N ASP A 246 50.16 -15.46 -5.35
CA ASP A 246 49.40 -14.40 -4.67
C ASP A 246 47.93 -14.41 -5.11
N ALA A 247 47.63 -14.64 -6.40
CA ALA A 247 46.27 -14.73 -6.92
C ALA A 247 45.53 -15.95 -6.34
N ARG A 248 46.11 -17.16 -6.41
CA ARG A 248 45.53 -18.39 -5.83
C ARG A 248 45.27 -18.23 -4.32
N HIS A 249 46.19 -17.61 -3.58
CA HIS A 249 46.01 -17.31 -2.16
C HIS A 249 45.00 -16.19 -1.87
N LEU A 250 44.74 -15.29 -2.82
CA LEU A 250 43.70 -14.27 -2.72
C LEU A 250 42.31 -14.89 -2.91
N GLU A 251 42.16 -15.82 -3.86
CA GLU A 251 40.93 -16.59 -4.06
C GLU A 251 40.56 -17.38 -2.80
N GLN A 252 41.50 -18.18 -2.28
CA GLN A 252 41.33 -18.97 -1.05
C GLN A 252 40.95 -18.09 0.15
N TRP A 253 41.56 -16.90 0.28
CA TRP A 253 41.23 -15.95 1.35
C TRP A 253 39.82 -15.35 1.19
N ARG A 254 39.43 -14.97 -0.03
CA ARG A 254 38.07 -14.49 -0.33
C ARG A 254 37.02 -15.55 -0.03
N GLU A 255 37.26 -16.79 -0.43
CA GLU A 255 36.40 -17.92 -0.08
C GLU A 255 36.31 -18.14 1.43
N HIS A 256 37.45 -18.11 2.14
CA HIS A 256 37.45 -18.29 3.59
C HIS A 256 36.64 -17.19 4.30
N VAL A 257 36.79 -15.92 3.90
CA VAL A 257 36.00 -14.81 4.47
C VAL A 257 34.52 -14.93 4.09
N ALA A 258 34.19 -15.29 2.85
CA ALA A 258 32.81 -15.55 2.44
C ALA A 258 32.18 -16.70 3.25
N ARG A 259 32.93 -17.78 3.48
CA ARG A 259 32.51 -18.90 4.34
C ARG A 259 32.38 -18.45 5.80
N SER A 260 33.27 -17.62 6.35
CA SER A 260 33.22 -17.19 7.76
C SER A 260 32.10 -16.18 8.05
N LEU A 261 31.57 -15.49 7.04
CA LEU A 261 30.36 -14.65 7.16
C LEU A 261 29.08 -15.47 7.05
N ALA A 262 29.16 -16.59 6.33
CA ALA A 262 28.09 -17.54 6.08
C ALA A 262 28.00 -18.65 7.15
N ALA A 263 29.06 -18.86 7.92
CA ALA A 263 29.13 -19.76 9.05
C ALA A 263 28.89 -18.98 10.35
N SER A 264 28.39 -19.67 11.37
CA SER A 264 28.56 -19.19 12.75
C SER A 264 30.04 -19.07 13.05
N ALA A 265 30.47 -17.93 13.60
CA ALA A 265 31.88 -17.74 13.97
C ALA A 265 32.32 -18.65 15.13
N TRP A 266 31.37 -19.25 15.88
CA TRP A 266 31.61 -20.00 17.12
C TRP A 266 30.71 -21.22 17.31
N GLY A 267 30.09 -21.76 16.25
CA GLY A 267 29.33 -23.02 16.27
C GLY A 267 28.02 -23.04 17.08
N GLY A 268 27.75 -22.06 17.95
CA GLY A 268 26.62 -22.05 18.89
C GLY A 268 25.60 -20.90 18.75
N SER A 269 25.81 -19.93 17.86
CA SER A 269 24.88 -18.83 17.60
C SER A 269 24.84 -18.46 16.12
N SER A 270 23.71 -17.98 15.60
CA SER A 270 23.49 -17.86 14.15
C SER A 270 24.45 -16.86 13.47
N SER A 271 24.66 -16.94 12.15
CA SER A 271 25.62 -16.03 11.48
C SER A 271 25.11 -14.59 11.50
N ALA A 272 25.99 -13.62 11.20
CA ALA A 272 25.58 -12.21 11.13
C ALA A 272 24.52 -11.95 10.03
N LEU A 273 24.47 -12.80 9.00
CA LEU A 273 23.43 -12.79 7.98
C LEU A 273 22.10 -13.37 8.50
N ASP A 274 22.16 -14.39 9.36
CA ASP A 274 20.95 -15.02 9.91
C ASP A 274 20.30 -14.12 10.96
N HIS A 275 21.08 -13.52 11.88
CA HIS A 275 20.60 -12.48 12.80
C HIS A 275 19.98 -11.26 12.09
N LEU A 276 20.41 -10.98 10.85
CA LEU A 276 19.82 -9.93 10.03
C LEU A 276 18.48 -10.41 9.44
N GLY A 277 18.44 -11.63 8.89
CA GLY A 277 17.22 -12.25 8.36
C GLY A 277 16.13 -12.46 9.42
N GLU A 278 16.47 -12.97 10.60
CA GLU A 278 15.57 -13.12 11.75
C GLU A 278 14.96 -11.78 12.16
N ARG A 279 15.77 -10.71 12.19
CA ARG A 279 15.30 -9.35 12.49
C ARG A 279 14.41 -8.78 11.39
N HIS A 280 14.77 -8.95 10.12
CA HIS A 280 13.98 -8.50 8.98
C HIS A 280 12.61 -9.20 8.93
N GLN A 281 12.60 -10.51 9.20
CA GLN A 281 11.39 -11.30 9.34
C GLN A 281 10.52 -10.78 10.49
N HIS A 282 11.09 -10.56 11.68
CA HIS A 282 10.33 -10.05 12.82
C HIS A 282 9.79 -8.63 12.60
N GLU A 283 10.54 -7.75 11.93
CA GLU A 283 10.06 -6.41 11.55
C GLU A 283 8.89 -6.48 10.53
N LEU A 284 8.89 -7.45 9.62
CA LEU A 284 7.76 -7.70 8.71
C LEU A 284 6.52 -8.23 9.44
N GLU A 285 6.71 -9.20 10.34
CA GLU A 285 5.61 -9.76 11.16
C GLU A 285 4.96 -8.69 12.04
N GLN A 286 5.76 -7.83 12.69
CA GLN A 286 5.24 -6.69 13.45
C GLN A 286 4.43 -5.71 12.59
N LEU A 287 4.89 -5.43 11.36
CA LEU A 287 4.17 -4.57 10.41
C LEU A 287 2.82 -5.18 10.03
N GLU A 288 2.79 -6.48 9.69
CA GLU A 288 1.59 -7.19 9.28
C GLU A 288 0.57 -7.32 10.41
N VAL A 289 1.00 -7.64 11.64
CA VAL A 289 0.14 -7.67 12.83
C VAL A 289 -0.41 -6.27 13.15
N GLY A 290 0.43 -5.24 13.11
CA GLY A 290 0.03 -3.85 13.32
C GLY A 290 -1.03 -3.38 12.31
N GLN A 291 -0.88 -3.77 11.04
CA GLN A 291 -1.80 -3.42 9.97
C GLN A 291 -3.11 -4.23 10.00
N SER A 292 -3.05 -5.52 10.36
CA SER A 292 -4.25 -6.34 10.61
C SER A 292 -5.11 -5.73 11.73
N ASN A 293 -4.50 -5.27 12.82
CA ASN A 293 -5.19 -4.58 13.91
C ASN A 293 -5.82 -3.24 13.46
N ARG A 294 -5.08 -2.41 12.70
CA ARG A 294 -5.62 -1.16 12.12
C ARG A 294 -6.82 -1.44 11.19
N TRP A 295 -6.70 -2.45 10.32
CA TRP A 295 -7.76 -2.87 9.40
C TRP A 295 -9.01 -3.31 10.16
N ARG A 296 -8.87 -4.15 11.19
CA ARG A 296 -9.98 -4.61 12.03
C ARG A 296 -10.71 -3.45 12.71
N LEU A 297 -9.98 -2.49 13.29
CA LEU A 297 -10.58 -1.31 13.93
C LEU A 297 -11.35 -0.44 12.91
N MET A 298 -10.78 -0.27 11.71
CA MET A 298 -11.44 0.44 10.61
C MET A 298 -12.74 -0.27 10.17
N THR A 299 -12.71 -1.59 9.94
CA THR A 299 -13.93 -2.36 9.58
C THR A 299 -15.01 -2.26 10.67
N MET A 300 -14.63 -2.30 11.95
CA MET A 300 -15.57 -2.10 13.06
C MET A 300 -16.18 -0.69 13.06
N HIS A 301 -15.36 0.35 12.83
CA HIS A 301 -15.83 1.73 12.71
C HIS A 301 -16.81 1.89 11.53
N HIS A 302 -16.48 1.34 10.36
CA HIS A 302 -17.35 1.35 9.17
C HIS A 302 -18.68 0.64 9.41
N ALA A 303 -18.68 -0.49 10.13
CA ALA A 303 -19.92 -1.18 10.52
C ALA A 303 -20.80 -0.33 11.46
N VAL A 304 -20.20 0.41 12.39
CA VAL A 304 -20.91 1.35 13.27
C VAL A 304 -21.49 2.53 12.47
N LEU A 305 -20.73 3.11 11.52
CA LEU A 305 -21.23 4.18 10.66
C LEU A 305 -22.45 3.75 9.83
N ARG A 306 -22.37 2.59 9.16
CA ARG A 306 -23.50 2.03 8.39
C ARG A 306 -24.73 1.81 9.27
N ARG A 307 -24.55 1.25 10.46
CA ARG A 307 -25.65 1.03 11.44
C ARG A 307 -26.25 2.36 11.90
N ASN A 308 -25.43 3.36 12.20
CA ASN A 308 -25.90 4.67 12.63
C ASN A 308 -26.69 5.37 11.52
N LEU A 309 -26.22 5.31 10.27
CA LEU A 309 -26.96 5.83 9.12
C LEU A 309 -28.33 5.14 8.98
N GLY A 310 -28.37 3.81 9.00
CA GLY A 310 -29.63 3.05 8.94
C GLY A 310 -30.59 3.38 10.08
N ASN A 311 -30.08 3.58 11.31
CA ASN A 311 -30.88 4.04 12.45
C ASN A 311 -31.45 5.45 12.21
N THR A 312 -30.64 6.41 11.72
CA THR A 312 -31.12 7.77 11.43
C THR A 312 -32.18 7.78 10.34
N MET A 313 -31.98 7.01 9.27
CA MET A 313 -32.95 6.84 8.18
C MET A 313 -34.28 6.28 8.70
N ALA A 314 -34.24 5.24 9.54
CA ALA A 314 -35.46 4.66 10.13
C ALA A 314 -36.20 5.63 11.08
N VAL A 315 -35.49 6.53 11.77
CA VAL A 315 -36.11 7.57 12.61
C VAL A 315 -36.75 8.66 11.75
N GLU A 316 -36.09 9.09 10.66
CA GLU A 316 -36.63 10.09 9.73
C GLU A 316 -37.92 9.59 9.05
N VAL A 317 -37.94 8.34 8.55
CA VAL A 317 -39.16 7.74 7.97
C VAL A 317 -40.29 7.67 8.99
N LYS A 318 -40.00 7.23 10.22
CA LYS A 318 -41.01 7.20 11.30
C LYS A 318 -41.56 8.58 11.62
N LYS A 319 -40.74 9.63 11.56
CA LYS A 319 -41.18 11.00 11.79
C LYS A 319 -42.14 11.46 10.69
N VAL A 320 -41.77 11.28 9.42
CA VAL A 320 -42.64 11.65 8.28
C VAL A 320 -43.98 10.90 8.36
N VAL A 321 -43.97 9.58 8.63
CA VAL A 321 -45.23 8.83 8.79
C VAL A 321 -46.05 9.31 10.00
N PHE A 322 -45.40 9.67 11.12
CA PHE A 322 -46.12 10.17 12.31
C PHE A 322 -46.76 11.54 12.08
N ASP A 323 -46.06 12.45 11.40
CA ASP A 323 -46.51 13.82 11.11
C ASP A 323 -47.77 13.85 10.19
N TYR A 324 -48.09 12.74 9.48
CA TYR A 324 -49.27 12.58 8.61
C TYR A 324 -50.40 11.72 9.21
N VAL A 325 -50.19 11.10 10.38
CA VAL A 325 -51.18 10.21 11.05
C VAL A 325 -51.94 10.94 12.17
N GLN A 326 -51.67 12.23 12.39
CA GLN A 326 -52.31 13.10 13.40
C GLN A 326 -53.40 14.01 12.83
#